data_AF-A0A2U2RNT7-F1
#
_entry.id   AF-A0A2U2RNT7-F1
#
_cell.length_a   1.000
_cell.length_b   1.000
_cell.length_c   1.000
_cell.angle_alpha   90.00
_cell.angle_beta   90.00
_cell.angle_gamma   90.00
#
_symmetry.space_group_name_H-M   'P 1'
#
loop_
_entity.id
_entity.type
_entity.pdbx_description
1 polymer ?
#
loop_
_entity_poly.entity_id
_entity_poly.type
_entity_poly.pdbx_seq_one_letter_code
_entity_poly.pdbx_strand_id
1 'polypeptide(L)'
;MLSADGLFWDNIGPDGAIDRTTWSYNQGVPLGAEVLLYEITGRQEHRDRAIDLADAVASHFGPYEDGGGLDQEPLQFAAILTSNLVMAEAFIGDRIPGRSIARAYADRLWGRRDPGTDLYDGEKREGGDRLHLLDQAGYARALAVAALSAKSARKLC
;
A
#
# COMPACT_ATOMS: atom_id res chain seq x y z
N MET A 1 0.09 -12.35 12.14
CA MET A 1 1.20 -12.55 13.09
C MET A 1 2.22 -11.47 12.82
N LEU A 2 2.69 -10.74 13.83
CA LEU A 2 3.61 -9.63 13.63
C LEU A 2 5.06 -10.16 13.68
N SER A 3 5.90 -9.74 12.74
CA SER A 3 7.33 -9.95 12.74
C SER A 3 7.99 -9.12 13.84
N ALA A 4 9.27 -9.39 14.11
CA ALA A 4 10.06 -8.56 15.03
C ALA A 4 10.17 -7.09 14.55
N ASP A 5 10.03 -6.87 13.24
CA ASP A 5 10.12 -5.55 12.60
C ASP A 5 8.76 -4.84 12.53
N GLY A 6 7.72 -5.38 13.16
CA GLY A 6 6.39 -4.76 13.19
C GLY A 6 5.54 -4.98 11.94
N LEU A 7 5.90 -5.94 11.08
CA LEU A 7 5.18 -6.25 9.83
C LEU A 7 4.41 -7.57 9.91
N PHE A 8 3.34 -7.70 9.14
CA PHE A 8 2.57 -8.92 9.01
C PHE A 8 3.25 -9.89 8.04
N TRP A 9 3.51 -11.10 8.52
CA TRP A 9 3.84 -12.26 7.68
C TRP A 9 2.63 -12.72 6.86
N ASP A 10 2.88 -13.44 5.78
CA ASP A 10 1.87 -13.82 4.80
C ASP A 10 0.80 -14.75 5.37
N ASN A 11 1.19 -15.94 5.82
CA ASN A 11 0.23 -16.93 6.28
C ASN A 11 0.81 -17.93 7.29
N ILE A 12 -0.10 -18.71 7.89
CA ILE A 12 0.21 -19.90 8.67
C ILE A 12 -0.54 -21.08 8.05
N GLY A 13 0.20 -22.14 7.73
CA GLY A 13 -0.33 -23.38 7.20
C GLY A 13 -1.13 -24.18 8.25
N PRO A 14 -1.94 -25.15 7.83
CA PRO A 14 -2.69 -26.02 8.75
C PRO A 14 -1.81 -26.83 9.71
N ASP A 15 -0.54 -27.03 9.35
CA ASP A 15 0.49 -27.69 10.15
C ASP A 15 1.25 -26.73 11.10
N GLY A 16 0.89 -25.45 11.11
CA GLY A 16 1.55 -24.41 11.89
C GLY A 16 2.80 -23.83 11.24
N ALA A 17 3.17 -24.24 10.02
CA ALA A 17 4.28 -23.63 9.29
C ALA A 17 3.96 -22.17 8.95
N ILE A 18 4.91 -21.27 9.17
CA ILE A 18 4.72 -19.83 8.93
C ILE A 18 5.44 -19.43 7.64
N ASP A 19 4.70 -18.92 6.66
CA ASP A 19 5.27 -18.21 5.53
C ASP A 19 5.56 -16.77 5.96
N ARG A 20 6.85 -16.44 6.00
CA ARG A 20 7.36 -15.13 6.47
C ARG A 20 7.52 -14.10 5.36
N THR A 21 7.08 -14.42 4.15
CA THR A 21 7.10 -13.46 3.04
C THR A 21 6.34 -12.22 3.45
N THR A 22 6.93 -11.05 3.18
CA THR A 22 6.36 -9.76 3.57
C THR A 22 5.83 -9.08 2.33
N TRP A 23 4.50 -9.02 2.21
CA TRP A 23 3.82 -8.36 1.09
C TRP A 23 3.22 -7.03 1.54
N SER A 24 3.28 -6.02 0.69
CA SER A 24 2.76 -4.67 0.93
C SER A 24 1.26 -4.66 1.28
N TYR A 25 0.44 -5.45 0.58
CA TYR A 25 -1.00 -5.50 0.86
C TYR A 25 -1.33 -6.10 2.24
N ASN A 26 -0.53 -7.06 2.71
CA ASN A 26 -0.65 -7.64 4.05
C ASN A 26 -0.36 -6.62 5.15
N GLN A 27 0.25 -5.48 4.81
CA GLN A 27 0.44 -4.36 5.73
C GLN A 27 -0.68 -3.32 5.60
N GLY A 28 -1.10 -3.05 4.36
CA GLY A 28 -2.16 -2.09 4.07
C GLY A 28 -3.50 -2.44 4.71
N VAL A 29 -3.92 -3.70 4.64
CA VAL A 29 -5.23 -4.13 5.17
C VAL A 29 -5.29 -4.01 6.71
N PRO A 30 -4.33 -4.51 7.50
CA PRO A 30 -4.31 -4.28 8.94
C PRO A 30 -4.18 -2.81 9.34
N LEU A 31 -3.41 -2.01 8.58
CA LEU A 31 -3.34 -0.56 8.80
C LEU A 31 -4.73 0.07 8.72
N GLY A 32 -5.48 -0.24 7.66
CA GLY A 32 -6.84 0.25 7.50
C GLY A 32 -7.77 -0.20 8.64
N ALA A 33 -7.64 -1.46 9.07
CA ALA A 33 -8.41 -1.99 10.18
C ALA A 33 -8.14 -1.25 11.51
N GLU A 34 -6.87 -1.01 11.86
CA GLU A 34 -6.52 -0.25 13.08
C GLU A 34 -7.04 1.20 13.01
N VAL A 35 -6.96 1.85 11.85
CA VAL A 35 -7.52 3.20 11.66
C VAL A 35 -9.03 3.23 11.86
N LEU A 36 -9.76 2.29 11.26
CA LEU A 36 -11.22 2.20 11.42
C LEU A 36 -11.62 1.83 12.85
N LEU A 37 -10.85 0.98 13.53
CA LEU A 37 -11.06 0.68 14.94
C LEU A 37 -10.82 1.91 15.82
N TYR A 38 -9.81 2.72 15.52
CA TYR A 38 -9.62 4.01 16.19
C TYR A 38 -10.80 4.95 15.95
N GLU A 39 -11.27 5.08 14.71
CA GLU A 39 -12.42 5.93 14.38
C GLU A 39 -13.68 5.52 15.15
N ILE A 40 -14.00 4.23 15.17
CA ILE A 40 -15.23 3.71 15.78
C ILE A 40 -15.16 3.75 17.32
N THR A 41 -14.00 3.46 17.90
CA THR A 41 -13.88 3.26 19.36
C THR A 41 -13.25 4.43 20.10
N GLY A 42 -12.53 5.32 19.41
CA GLY A 42 -11.73 6.39 20.00
C GLY A 42 -10.53 5.92 20.84
N ARG A 43 -10.23 4.61 20.88
CA ARG A 43 -9.15 4.08 21.73
C ARG A 43 -7.78 4.31 21.11
N GLN A 44 -6.91 5.01 21.85
CA GLN A 44 -5.58 5.42 21.37
C GLN A 44 -4.69 4.25 20.98
N GLU A 45 -4.87 3.07 21.57
CA GLU A 45 -4.10 1.88 21.20
C GLU A 45 -4.17 1.53 19.71
N HIS A 46 -5.31 1.79 19.06
CA HIS A 46 -5.50 1.53 17.63
C HIS A 46 -4.77 2.58 16.79
N ARG A 47 -4.83 3.84 17.24
CA ARG A 47 -4.09 4.94 16.62
C ARG A 47 -2.58 4.69 16.67
N ASP A 48 -2.08 4.28 17.83
CA ASP A 48 -0.65 4.06 18.03
C ASP A 48 -0.16 2.87 17.20
N ARG A 49 -0.90 1.75 17.17
CA ARG A 49 -0.58 0.61 16.29
C ARG A 49 -0.62 0.96 14.80
N ALA A 50 -1.54 1.82 14.37
CA ALA A 50 -1.57 2.30 12.98
C ALA A 50 -0.32 3.13 12.63
N ILE A 51 0.14 3.97 13.55
CA ILE A 51 1.36 4.77 13.37
C ILE A 51 2.59 3.86 13.33
N ASP A 52 2.74 2.95 14.30
CA ASP A 52 3.87 2.02 14.37
C ASP A 52 3.97 1.16 13.10
N LEU A 53 2.84 0.67 12.59
CA LEU A 53 2.79 -0.09 11.35
C LEU A 53 3.15 0.76 10.12
N ALA A 54 2.69 2.01 10.07
CA ALA A 54 3.06 2.92 8.97
C ALA A 54 4.57 3.22 8.96
N ASP A 55 5.18 3.38 10.13
CA ASP A 55 6.64 3.57 10.28
C ASP A 55 7.42 2.31 9.88
N ALA A 56 6.94 1.13 10.26
CA ALA A 56 7.53 -0.16 9.84
C ALA A 56 7.44 -0.34 8.31
N VAL A 57 6.28 -0.01 7.71
CA VAL A 57 6.09 -0.04 6.25
C VAL A 57 7.06 0.90 5.54
N ALA A 58 7.18 2.15 6.00
CA ALA A 58 8.07 3.12 5.40
C ALA A 58 9.54 2.66 5.46
N SER A 59 9.94 2.06 6.58
CA SER A 59 11.30 1.54 6.79
C SER A 59 11.61 0.33 5.91
N HIS A 60 10.66 -0.57 5.71
CA HIS A 60 10.87 -1.80 4.94
C HIS A 60 10.80 -1.58 3.43
N PHE A 61 9.80 -0.84 2.95
CA PHE A 61 9.55 -0.71 1.51
C PHE A 61 10.23 0.50 0.87
N GLY A 62 10.82 1.42 1.64
CA GLY A 62 11.52 2.60 1.09
C GLY A 62 10.66 3.36 0.06
N PRO A 63 9.45 3.83 0.40
CA PRO A 63 8.43 4.26 -0.58
C PRO A 63 8.84 5.46 -1.46
N TYR A 64 9.89 6.18 -1.07
CA TYR A 64 10.43 7.33 -1.79
C TYR A 64 11.60 6.97 -2.71
N GLU A 65 12.10 5.74 -2.66
CA GLU A 65 13.24 5.27 -3.44
C GLU A 65 12.76 4.72 -4.80
N ASP A 66 13.28 5.24 -5.90
CA ASP A 66 13.02 4.68 -7.23
C ASP A 66 13.71 3.32 -7.38
N GLY A 67 12.92 2.29 -7.69
CA GLY A 67 13.39 0.91 -7.68
C GLY A 67 13.52 0.29 -6.28
N GLY A 68 13.12 1.00 -5.22
CA GLY A 68 13.09 0.51 -3.85
C GLY A 68 12.04 -0.58 -3.61
N GLY A 69 11.91 -1.04 -2.37
CA GLY A 69 11.07 -2.19 -2.00
C GLY A 69 9.62 -2.09 -2.49
N LEU A 70 8.99 -0.91 -2.39
CA LEU A 70 7.62 -0.69 -2.87
C LEU A 70 7.46 -0.89 -4.38
N ASP A 71 8.52 -0.60 -5.15
CA ASP A 71 8.52 -0.74 -6.61
C ASP A 71 8.77 -2.18 -7.07
N GLN A 72 9.21 -3.06 -6.16
CA GLN A 72 9.40 -4.50 -6.40
C GLN A 72 8.15 -5.32 -6.04
N GLU A 73 7.15 -4.67 -5.45
CA GLU A 73 5.89 -5.31 -5.11
C GLU A 73 4.99 -5.42 -6.33
N PRO A 74 4.23 -6.53 -6.47
CA PRO A 74 3.16 -6.60 -7.46
C PRO A 74 2.29 -5.34 -7.40
N LEU A 75 2.11 -4.68 -8.53
CA LEU A 75 1.57 -3.33 -8.56
C LEU A 75 0.22 -3.17 -7.83
N GLN A 76 -0.65 -4.17 -7.93
CA GLN A 76 -1.93 -4.20 -7.22
C GLN A 76 -1.81 -4.31 -5.69
N PHE A 77 -0.76 -4.96 -5.17
CA PHE A 77 -0.48 -4.99 -3.73
C PHE A 77 -0.05 -3.60 -3.23
N ALA A 78 0.86 -2.95 -3.95
CA ALA A 78 1.27 -1.58 -3.65
C ALA A 78 0.09 -0.59 -3.74
N ALA A 79 -0.83 -0.79 -4.70
CA ALA A 79 -2.05 0.01 -4.80
C ALA A 79 -2.98 -0.16 -3.58
N ILE A 80 -3.09 -1.36 -3.01
CA ILE A 80 -3.83 -1.60 -1.76
C ILE A 80 -3.15 -0.89 -0.58
N LEU A 81 -1.83 -1.00 -0.47
CA LEU A 81 -1.07 -0.35 0.59
C LEU A 81 -1.22 1.17 0.55
N THR A 82 -0.95 1.79 -0.60
CA THR A 82 -1.04 3.25 -0.77
C THR A 82 -2.45 3.78 -0.55
N SER A 83 -3.49 3.03 -0.92
CA SER A 83 -4.87 3.37 -0.59
C SER A 83 -5.10 3.47 0.91
N ASN A 84 -4.62 2.48 1.66
CA ASN A 84 -4.79 2.45 3.12
C ASN A 84 -3.94 3.50 3.82
N LEU A 85 -2.73 3.80 3.32
CA LEU A 85 -1.91 4.91 3.84
C LEU A 85 -2.61 6.27 3.67
N VAL A 86 -3.20 6.54 2.50
CA VAL A 86 -3.93 7.80 2.24
C VAL A 86 -5.19 7.91 3.11
N MET A 87 -5.93 6.81 3.29
CA MET A 87 -7.05 6.76 4.22
C MET A 87 -6.58 7.00 5.66
N ALA A 88 -5.49 6.35 6.08
CA ALA A 88 -4.93 6.46 7.41
C ALA A 88 -4.53 7.89 7.76
N GLU A 89 -3.84 8.60 6.85
CA GLU A 89 -3.55 10.03 7.00
C GLU A 89 -4.83 10.84 7.23
N ALA A 90 -5.91 10.54 6.49
CA ALA A 90 -7.14 11.32 6.58
C ALA A 90 -7.84 11.22 7.94
N PHE A 91 -7.62 10.14 8.70
CA PHE A 91 -8.18 9.91 10.03
C PHE A 91 -7.21 10.22 11.18
N ILE A 92 -5.93 9.89 11.01
CA ILE A 92 -4.91 9.99 12.06
C ILE A 92 -4.13 11.32 12.00
N GLY A 93 -4.05 11.92 10.81
CA GLY A 93 -3.30 13.14 10.52
C GLY A 93 -1.86 12.88 10.06
N ASP A 94 -1.09 13.97 9.95
CA ASP A 94 0.23 14.04 9.31
C ASP A 94 1.34 13.15 9.91
N ARG A 95 1.03 12.38 10.97
CA ARG A 95 1.91 11.31 11.45
C ARG A 95 2.02 10.15 10.46
N ILE A 96 1.06 10.01 9.55
CA ILE A 96 1.09 9.02 8.48
C ILE A 96 1.23 9.78 7.16
N PRO A 97 2.38 9.71 6.46
CA PRO A 97 2.64 10.48 5.25
C PRO A 97 2.05 9.79 4.00
N GLY A 98 0.77 9.43 4.06
CA GLY A 98 0.14 8.57 3.05
C GLY A 98 -0.01 9.21 1.67
N ARG A 99 -0.40 10.48 1.61
CA ARG A 99 -0.56 11.24 0.37
C ARG A 99 0.78 11.52 -0.31
N SER A 100 1.82 11.83 0.46
CA SER A 100 3.16 12.03 -0.13
C SER A 100 3.72 10.71 -0.66
N ILE A 101 3.54 9.60 0.05
CA ILE A 101 3.90 8.26 -0.44
C ILE A 101 3.12 7.92 -1.72
N ALA A 102 1.79 8.07 -1.71
CA ALA A 102 0.96 7.75 -2.87
C ALA A 102 1.31 8.60 -4.09
N ARG A 103 1.60 9.90 -3.92
CA ARG A 103 2.06 10.77 -5.01
C ARG A 103 3.42 10.34 -5.54
N ALA A 104 4.40 10.09 -4.67
CA ALA A 104 5.73 9.65 -5.10
C ALA A 104 5.66 8.34 -5.91
N TYR A 105 4.84 7.39 -5.47
CA TYR A 105 4.63 6.13 -6.18
C TYR A 105 3.91 6.35 -7.53
N ALA A 106 2.84 7.14 -7.55
CA ALA A 106 2.09 7.46 -8.77
C ALA A 106 2.97 8.19 -9.82
N ASP A 107 3.82 9.12 -9.40
CA ASP A 107 4.73 9.84 -10.29
C ASP A 107 5.72 8.88 -10.97
N ARG A 108 6.26 7.90 -10.24
CA ARG A 108 7.12 6.85 -10.82
C ARG A 108 6.35 5.95 -11.78
N LEU A 109 5.16 5.50 -11.40
CA LEU A 109 4.31 4.67 -12.26
C LEU A 109 3.92 5.39 -13.56
N TRP A 110 3.67 6.70 -13.50
CA TRP A 110 3.35 7.50 -14.68
C TRP A 110 4.46 7.44 -15.74
N GLY A 111 5.72 7.42 -15.31
CA GLY A 111 6.89 7.28 -16.19
C GLY A 111 7.08 5.89 -16.80
N ARG A 112 6.42 4.85 -16.27
CA ARG A 112 6.55 3.44 -16.69
C ARG A 112 5.43 2.96 -17.62
N ARG A 113 4.50 3.85 -18.00
CA ARG A 113 3.43 3.52 -18.96
C ARG A 113 3.94 3.62 -20.40
N ASP A 114 3.34 2.86 -21.31
CA ASP A 114 3.50 3.03 -22.75
C ASP A 114 2.75 4.32 -23.20
N PRO A 115 3.44 5.33 -23.76
CA PRO A 115 2.80 6.59 -24.17
C PRO A 115 1.86 6.48 -25.38
N GLY A 116 1.92 5.38 -26.14
CA GLY A 116 1.01 5.11 -27.26
C GLY A 116 -0.32 4.50 -26.85
N THR A 117 -0.37 3.83 -25.69
CA THR A 117 -1.58 3.17 -25.19
C THR A 117 -2.07 3.72 -23.84
N ASP A 118 -1.23 4.48 -23.14
CA ASP A 118 -1.39 4.91 -21.75
C ASP A 118 -1.57 3.74 -20.75
N LEU A 119 -1.21 2.52 -21.16
CA LEU A 119 -1.25 1.34 -20.30
C LEU A 119 0.09 1.15 -19.57
N TYR A 120 0.02 0.58 -18.37
CA TYR A 120 1.21 0.24 -17.60
C TYR A 120 1.91 -0.97 -18.20
N ASP A 121 3.20 -0.85 -18.54
CA ASP A 121 4.03 -1.92 -19.15
C ASP A 121 5.21 -2.33 -18.23
N GLY A 122 5.18 -1.94 -16.96
CA GLY A 122 6.33 -2.09 -16.04
C GLY A 122 6.48 -3.47 -15.39
N GLU A 123 5.45 -4.31 -15.38
CA GLU A 123 5.52 -5.70 -14.88
C GLU A 123 4.90 -6.68 -15.88
N LYS A 124 5.76 -7.44 -16.58
CA LYS A 124 5.33 -8.58 -17.40
C LYS A 124 5.27 -9.82 -16.53
N ARG A 125 4.10 -10.11 -15.97
CA ARG A 125 3.86 -11.32 -15.18
C ARG A 125 3.87 -12.56 -16.10
N GLU A 126 4.24 -13.71 -15.54
CA GLU A 126 4.17 -15.02 -16.21
C GLU A 126 4.94 -15.14 -17.54
N GLY A 127 5.99 -14.32 -17.73
CA GLY A 127 6.91 -14.43 -18.86
C GLY A 127 6.31 -14.14 -20.24
N GLY A 128 5.14 -13.49 -20.29
CA GLY A 128 4.45 -13.15 -21.53
C GLY A 128 4.41 -11.64 -21.83
N ASP A 129 4.27 -11.28 -23.10
CA ASP A 129 4.01 -9.90 -23.57
C ASP A 129 2.55 -9.46 -23.36
N ARG A 130 1.87 -9.98 -22.33
CA ARG A 130 0.46 -9.69 -22.08
C ARG A 130 0.31 -8.75 -20.89
N LEU A 131 -0.50 -7.72 -21.09
CA LEU A 131 -0.97 -6.86 -20.02
C LEU A 131 -2.05 -7.59 -19.22
N HIS A 132 -1.95 -7.59 -17.90
CA HIS A 132 -2.98 -8.15 -17.02
C HIS A 132 -3.92 -7.05 -16.54
N LEU A 133 -5.23 -7.33 -16.61
CA LEU A 133 -6.27 -6.39 -16.14
C LEU A 133 -6.05 -5.95 -14.69
N LEU A 134 -5.56 -6.86 -13.83
CA LEU A 134 -5.32 -6.56 -12.43
C LEU A 134 -4.22 -5.51 -12.24
N ASP A 135 -3.16 -5.56 -13.04
CA ASP A 135 -2.07 -4.57 -12.98
C ASP A 135 -2.54 -3.23 -13.53
N GLN A 136 -3.33 -3.22 -14.61
CA GLN A 136 -3.94 -1.98 -15.12
C GLN A 136 -4.91 -1.35 -14.11
N ALA A 137 -5.70 -2.18 -13.41
CA ALA A 137 -6.61 -1.72 -12.36
C ALA A 137 -5.85 -1.16 -11.15
N GLY A 138 -4.75 -1.80 -10.74
CA GLY A 138 -3.86 -1.29 -9.72
C GLY A 138 -3.24 0.06 -10.12
N TYR A 139 -2.88 0.20 -11.41
CA TYR A 139 -2.24 1.41 -11.93
C TYR A 139 -3.21 2.57 -11.89
N ALA A 140 -4.42 2.37 -12.44
CA ALA A 140 -5.50 3.34 -12.38
C ALA A 140 -5.82 3.72 -10.92
N ARG A 141 -5.85 2.74 -10.00
CA ARG A 141 -6.09 3.00 -8.58
C ARG A 141 -5.00 3.84 -7.93
N ALA A 142 -3.72 3.54 -8.19
CA ALA A 142 -2.60 4.30 -7.64
C ALA A 142 -2.65 5.77 -8.07
N LEU A 143 -2.89 6.03 -9.37
CA LEU A 143 -3.05 7.38 -9.89
C LEU A 143 -4.28 8.09 -9.29
N ALA A 144 -5.42 7.40 -9.22
CA ALA A 144 -6.64 7.98 -8.68
C ALA A 144 -6.49 8.36 -7.19
N VAL A 145 -5.88 7.48 -6.39
CA VAL A 145 -5.61 7.70 -4.96
C VAL A 145 -4.69 8.89 -4.75
N ALA A 146 -3.62 9.02 -5.55
CA ALA A 146 -2.70 10.17 -5.48
C ALA A 146 -3.37 11.51 -5.82
N ALA A 147 -4.49 11.49 -6.54
CA ALA A 147 -5.28 12.67 -6.91
C ALA A 147 -6.40 13.02 -5.90
N LEU A 148 -6.66 12.18 -4.89
CA LEU A 148 -7.76 12.42 -3.95
C LEU A 148 -7.51 13.63 -3.04
N SER A 149 -8.60 14.36 -2.77
CA SER A 149 -8.64 15.33 -1.65
C SER A 149 -8.71 14.61 -0.30
N ALA A 150 -8.28 15.27 0.78
CA ALA A 150 -8.42 14.73 2.13
C ALA A 150 -9.86 14.34 2.48
N LYS A 151 -10.86 15.11 2.01
CA LYS A 151 -12.29 14.79 2.21
C LYS A 151 -12.68 13.50 1.49
N SER A 152 -12.16 13.27 0.29
CA SER A 152 -12.46 12.06 -0.49
C SER A 152 -11.72 10.84 0.05
N ALA A 153 -10.51 11.00 0.60
CA ALA A 153 -9.71 9.93 1.18
C ALA A 153 -10.42 9.20 2.33
N ARG A 154 -11.26 9.90 3.10
CA ARG A 154 -12.10 9.30 4.17
C ARG A 154 -13.19 8.35 3.66
N LYS A 155 -13.42 8.28 2.35
CA LYS A 155 -14.43 7.40 1.72
C LYS A 155 -13.79 6.18 1.05
N LEU A 156 -12.52 5.91 1.32
CA LEU A 156 -11.83 4.73 0.81
C LEU A 156 -12.19 3.44 1.56
N CYS A 157 -12.93 3.55 2.67
CA CYS A 157 -13.50 2.46 3.45
C CYS A 157 -14.86 1.99 2.92
#